data_AF-A0A133ZI12-F1
#
_entry.id   AF-A0A133ZI12-F1
#
_cell.length_a   1.000
_cell.length_b   1.000
_cell.length_c   1.000
_cell.angle_alpha   90.00
_cell.angle_beta   90.00
_cell.angle_gamma   90.00
#
_symmetry.space_group_name_H-M   'P 1'
#
loop_
_entity.id
_entity.type
_entity.pdbx_description
1 polymer ?
#
loop_
_entity_poly.entity_id
_entity_poly.type
_entity_poly.pdbx_seq_one_letter_code
_entity_poly.pdbx_strand_id
1 'polypeptide(L)'
;MFDHLDSATEGDVFYIQVAGHKLKYVVDSIQVVLPSEVDGLRPVADQDYVTLITCTPYGINTHRLLVRGHQVPMEPGEESVFENSHGPGWQWWMYALLAAVIVIGCWLVWWLRRHQAAVGAQEVINEESSVRE
;
A
#
# COMPACT_ATOMS: atom_id res chain seq x y z
N MET A 1 -12.75 4.07 -1.53
CA MET A 1 -13.47 5.25 -1.03
C MET A 1 -14.31 4.80 0.17
N PHE A 2 -15.04 5.69 0.84
CA PHE A 2 -15.93 5.40 1.96
C PHE A 2 -17.31 4.88 1.51
N ASP A 3 -17.32 3.77 0.77
CA ASP A 3 -18.53 3.22 0.16
C ASP A 3 -19.47 2.53 1.17
N HIS A 4 -18.92 2.04 2.28
CA HIS A 4 -19.63 1.33 3.35
C HIS A 4 -19.67 2.13 4.66
N LEU A 5 -19.46 3.45 4.60
CA LEU A 5 -19.46 4.26 5.82
C LEU A 5 -20.88 4.38 6.43
N ASP A 6 -21.91 4.12 5.64
CA ASP A 6 -23.31 4.05 6.06
C ASP A 6 -23.63 2.86 6.96
N SER A 7 -22.77 1.83 7.02
CA SER A 7 -22.93 0.71 7.95
C SER A 7 -22.32 0.98 9.34
N ALA A 8 -21.70 2.15 9.56
CA ALA A 8 -21.14 2.51 10.85
C ALA A 8 -22.23 2.69 11.91
N THR A 9 -21.90 2.36 13.15
CA THR A 9 -22.76 2.47 14.31
C THR A 9 -22.03 3.17 15.46
N GLU A 10 -22.79 3.76 16.39
CA GLU A 10 -22.21 4.34 17.60
C GLU A 10 -21.48 3.26 18.41
N GLY A 11 -20.27 3.58 18.89
CA GLY A 11 -19.38 2.64 19.55
C GLY A 11 -18.39 1.93 18.62
N ASP A 12 -18.56 2.01 17.29
CA ASP A 12 -17.56 1.51 16.35
C ASP A 12 -16.23 2.24 16.51
N VAL A 13 -15.14 1.54 16.17
CA VAL A 13 -13.77 2.06 16.31
C VAL A 13 -13.13 2.23 14.96
N PHE A 14 -12.47 3.36 14.75
CA PHE A 14 -11.56 3.56 13.62
C PHE A 14 -10.21 4.10 14.08
N TYR A 15 -9.20 3.82 13.26
CA TYR A 15 -7.81 4.11 13.59
C TYR A 15 -7.19 5.02 12.53
N ILE A 16 -6.31 5.92 12.97
CA ILE A 16 -5.57 6.83 12.10
C ILE A 16 -4.09 6.64 12.35
N GLN A 17 -3.33 6.40 11.28
CA GLN A 17 -1.87 6.40 11.32
C GLN A 17 -1.33 7.55 10.47
N VAL A 18 -0.65 8.50 11.11
CA VAL A 18 -0.11 9.69 10.43
C VAL A 18 1.20 10.11 11.09
N ALA A 19 2.25 10.34 10.28
CA ALA A 19 3.56 10.81 10.75
C ALA A 19 4.14 9.99 11.94
N GLY A 20 3.89 8.68 11.97
CA GLY A 20 4.34 7.79 13.06
C GLY A 20 3.42 7.76 14.29
N HIS A 21 2.41 8.62 14.36
CA HIS A 21 1.38 8.58 15.40
C HIS A 21 0.30 7.55 15.06
N LYS A 22 -0.11 6.77 16.06
CA LYS A 22 -1.21 5.80 16.00
C LYS A 22 -2.33 6.32 16.91
N LEU A 23 -3.48 6.64 16.33
CA LEU A 23 -4.61 7.24 17.05
C LEU A 23 -5.83 6.32 16.93
N LYS A 24 -6.62 6.26 18.00
CA LYS A 24 -7.86 5.48 18.09
C LYS A 24 -9.02 6.43 18.37
N TYR A 25 -10.11 6.24 17.63
CA TYR A 25 -11.33 7.02 17.77
C TYR A 25 -12.54 6.09 17.90
N VAL A 26 -13.48 6.45 18.78
CA VAL A 26 -14.76 5.74 18.97
C VAL A 26 -15.88 6.61 18.46
N VAL A 27 -16.72 6.06 17.58
CA VAL A 27 -17.86 6.75 16.98
C VAL A 27 -18.87 7.15 18.06
N ASP A 28 -19.19 8.44 18.11
CA ASP A 28 -20.13 9.03 19.09
C ASP A 28 -21.33 9.71 18.45
N SER A 29 -21.31 9.93 17.14
CA SER A 29 -22.37 10.62 16.44
C SER A 29 -22.37 10.29 14.95
N ILE A 30 -23.57 10.02 14.42
CA ILE A 30 -23.80 9.78 13.00
C ILE A 30 -24.93 10.68 12.54
N GLN A 31 -24.69 11.51 11.53
CA GLN A 31 -25.65 12.51 11.07
C GLN A 31 -25.69 12.57 9.54
N VAL A 32 -26.89 12.76 8.99
CA VAL A 32 -27.09 13.08 7.58
C VAL A 32 -27.50 14.54 7.48
N VAL A 33 -26.70 15.34 6.77
CA VAL A 33 -26.87 16.80 6.68
C VAL A 33 -26.89 17.26 5.22
N LEU A 34 -27.40 18.47 4.99
CA LEU A 34 -27.26 19.13 3.69
C LEU A 34 -25.79 19.50 3.43
N PRO A 35 -25.35 19.57 2.15
CA PRO A 35 -23.99 19.99 1.83
C PRO A 35 -23.61 21.39 2.34
N SER A 36 -24.60 22.25 2.58
CA SER A 36 -24.42 23.60 3.14
C SER A 36 -24.38 23.64 4.67
N GLU A 37 -24.78 22.57 5.35
CA GLU A 37 -24.84 22.50 6.81
C GLU A 37 -23.51 22.01 7.39
N VAL A 38 -22.61 22.96 7.67
CA VAL A 38 -21.24 22.68 8.12
C VAL A 38 -21.03 22.92 9.62
N ASP A 39 -22.08 23.30 10.36
CA ASP A 39 -21.96 23.64 11.78
C ASP A 39 -21.44 22.47 12.62
N GLY A 40 -21.80 21.23 12.27
CA GLY A 40 -21.32 20.01 12.92
C GLY A 40 -19.84 19.69 12.70
N LEU A 41 -19.15 20.40 11.80
CA LEU A 41 -17.72 20.22 11.50
C LEU A 41 -16.83 21.23 12.23
N ARG A 42 -17.42 22.17 12.98
CA ARG A 42 -16.66 23.17 13.71
C ARG A 42 -15.85 22.51 14.84
N PRO A 43 -14.62 23.01 15.11
CA PRO A 43 -13.87 22.58 16.28
C PRO A 43 -14.65 22.84 17.57
N VAL A 44 -14.64 21.88 18.48
CA VAL A 44 -15.21 22.00 19.82
C VAL A 44 -14.05 22.16 20.80
N ALA A 45 -14.13 23.16 21.68
CA ALA A 45 -13.09 23.43 22.66
C ALA A 45 -12.87 22.20 23.56
N ASP A 46 -11.59 21.90 23.85
CA ASP A 46 -11.15 20.81 24.73
C ASP A 46 -11.58 19.40 24.31
N GLN A 47 -11.94 19.19 23.04
CA GLN A 47 -12.28 17.89 22.48
C GLN A 47 -11.39 17.55 21.27
N ASP A 48 -11.01 16.28 21.17
CA ASP A 48 -10.32 15.74 19.99
C ASP A 48 -11.29 14.85 19.21
N TYR A 49 -11.84 15.41 18.13
CA TYR A 49 -12.77 14.73 17.24
C TYR A 49 -12.19 14.57 15.86
N VAL A 50 -12.54 13.44 15.24
CA VAL A 50 -12.42 13.25 13.79
C VAL A 50 -13.78 12.92 13.23
N THR A 51 -14.14 13.58 12.13
CA THR A 51 -15.37 13.29 11.38
C THR A 51 -15.02 12.73 10.01
N LEU A 52 -15.41 11.49 9.75
CA LEU A 52 -15.39 10.88 8.42
C LEU A 52 -16.61 11.38 7.65
N ILE A 53 -16.39 11.89 6.44
CA ILE A 53 -17.44 12.47 5.60
C ILE A 53 -17.51 11.74 4.26
N THR A 54 -18.73 11.41 3.83
CA THR A 54 -19.00 10.91 2.48
C THR A 54 -20.29 11.49 1.92
N CYS A 55 -20.52 11.30 0.63
CA CYS A 55 -21.80 11.65 -0.01
C CYS A 55 -22.85 10.58 0.28
N THR A 56 -24.10 10.99 0.42
CA THR A 56 -25.24 10.08 0.65
C THR A 56 -26.53 10.69 0.09
N PRO A 57 -27.58 9.92 -0.26
CA PRO A 57 -27.61 8.47 -0.45
C PRO A 57 -26.71 8.02 -1.59
N TYR A 58 -26.29 6.75 -1.57
CA TYR A 58 -25.40 6.16 -2.57
C TYR A 58 -25.95 6.36 -3.99
N GLY A 59 -25.11 6.90 -4.89
CA GLY A 59 -25.48 7.18 -6.28
C GLY A 59 -26.34 8.44 -6.50
N ILE A 60 -26.84 9.07 -5.43
CA ILE A 60 -27.66 10.30 -5.47
C ILE A 60 -26.87 11.52 -4.98
N ASN A 61 -26.10 11.37 -3.90
CA ASN A 61 -25.13 12.35 -3.39
C ASN A 61 -25.69 13.73 -3.00
N THR A 62 -26.99 13.83 -2.72
CA THR A 62 -27.67 15.09 -2.36
C THR A 62 -27.36 15.58 -0.95
N HIS A 63 -26.92 14.69 -0.06
CA HIS A 63 -26.60 14.95 1.34
C HIS A 63 -25.16 14.52 1.66
N ARG A 64 -24.73 14.78 2.89
CA ARG A 64 -23.47 14.31 3.46
C ARG A 64 -23.74 13.44 4.67
N LEU A 65 -23.08 12.29 4.72
CA LEU A 65 -23.03 11.45 5.91
C LEU A 65 -21.80 11.86 6.69
N LEU A 66 -22.01 12.26 7.94
CA LEU A 66 -20.99 12.61 8.91
C LEU A 66 -20.94 11.52 9.98
N VAL A 67 -19.80 10.84 10.10
CA VAL A 67 -19.53 9.87 11.16
C VAL A 67 -18.42 10.44 12.03
N ARG A 68 -18.77 10.93 13.22
CA ARG A 68 -17.82 11.54 14.15
C ARG A 68 -17.40 10.53 15.21
N GLY A 69 -16.11 10.51 15.50
CA GLY A 69 -15.56 9.81 16.66
C GLY A 69 -14.71 10.72 17.53
N HIS A 70 -14.68 10.40 18.82
CA HIS A 70 -13.83 11.04 19.83
C HIS A 70 -12.58 10.21 20.09
N GLN A 71 -11.47 10.88 20.35
CA GLN A 71 -10.22 10.20 20.62
C GLN A 71 -10.30 9.45 21.96
N VAL A 72 -9.83 8.20 21.95
CA VAL A 72 -9.65 7.40 23.16
C VAL A 72 -8.22 6.88 23.26
N PRO A 73 -7.67 6.68 24.46
CA PRO A 73 -6.40 6.01 24.63
C PRO A 73 -6.42 4.62 23.98
N MET A 74 -5.29 4.24 23.40
CA MET A 74 -5.11 2.91 22.81
C MET A 74 -4.66 1.93 23.88
N GLU A 75 -5.28 0.75 23.93
CA GLU A 75 -4.92 -0.30 24.88
C GLU A 75 -3.68 -1.09 24.42
N PRO A 76 -2.88 -1.63 25.35
CA PRO A 76 -1.74 -2.49 25.01
C PRO A 76 -2.20 -3.70 24.20
N GLY A 77 -1.74 -3.83 22.95
CA GLY A 77 -2.06 -4.93 22.04
C GLY A 77 -2.94 -4.55 20.84
N GLU A 78 -3.60 -3.39 20.88
CA GLU A 78 -4.36 -2.86 19.73
C GLU A 78 -3.45 -2.36 18.60
N GLU A 79 -2.15 -2.23 18.86
CA GLU A 79 -1.16 -1.79 17.87
C GLU A 79 -1.03 -2.70 16.64
N SER A 80 -1.42 -3.97 16.79
CA SER A 80 -1.40 -4.98 15.71
C SER A 80 -2.33 -4.62 14.54
N VAL A 81 -3.34 -3.77 14.78
CA VAL A 81 -4.22 -3.25 13.72
C VAL A 81 -3.42 -2.51 12.64
N PHE A 82 -2.33 -1.83 13.03
CA PHE A 82 -1.48 -1.09 12.11
C PHE A 82 -0.44 -1.96 11.39
N GLU A 83 -0.04 -3.09 11.98
CA GLU A 83 0.92 -4.02 11.38
C GLU A 83 0.30 -4.76 10.18
N ASN A 84 -0.99 -5.07 10.28
CA ASN A 84 -1.76 -5.68 9.19
C ASN A 84 -2.12 -4.68 8.08
N SER A 85 -1.84 -3.39 8.27
CA SER A 85 -2.24 -2.30 7.37
C SER A 85 -1.14 -1.85 6.41
N HIS A 86 -0.01 -2.57 6.34
CA HIS A 86 0.98 -2.32 5.31
C HIS A 86 0.37 -2.56 3.92
N GLY A 87 0.44 -1.53 3.05
CA GLY A 87 -0.06 -1.56 1.68
C GLY A 87 0.38 -2.79 0.91
N PRO A 88 -0.28 -3.09 -0.23
CA PRO A 88 -0.22 -4.40 -0.85
C PRO A 88 1.23 -4.85 -0.98
N GLY A 89 1.57 -5.91 -0.23
CA GLY A 89 2.91 -6.48 -0.24
C GLY A 89 3.38 -6.77 -1.67
N TRP A 90 4.68 -7.04 -1.82
CA TRP A 90 5.31 -7.29 -3.11
C TRP A 90 4.43 -8.15 -4.03
N GLN A 91 3.93 -7.54 -5.11
CA GLN A 91 2.95 -8.21 -5.97
C GLN A 91 3.61 -9.38 -6.71
N TRP A 92 2.84 -10.44 -6.99
CA TRP A 92 3.39 -11.66 -7.62
C TRP A 92 4.14 -11.38 -8.94
N TRP A 93 3.67 -10.39 -9.71
CA TRP A 93 4.29 -9.99 -10.99
C TRP A 93 5.69 -9.39 -10.82
N MET A 94 5.96 -8.76 -9.67
CA MET A 94 7.29 -8.20 -9.38
C MET A 94 8.31 -9.32 -9.09
N TYR A 95 7.89 -10.43 -8.46
CA TYR A 95 8.75 -11.61 -8.34
C TYR A 95 9.02 -12.25 -9.70
N ALA A 96 8.02 -12.28 -10.60
CA ALA A 96 8.19 -12.78 -11.96
C ALA A 96 9.19 -11.92 -12.76
N LEU A 97 9.14 -10.59 -12.63
CA LEU A 97 10.12 -9.68 -13.23
C LEU A 97 11.53 -9.92 -12.70
N LEU A 98 11.68 -10.10 -11.38
CA LEU A 98 12.98 -10.38 -10.77
C LEU A 98 13.57 -11.70 -11.27
N ALA A 99 12.75 -12.75 -11.36
CA ALA A 99 13.14 -14.04 -11.91
C ALA A 99 13.55 -13.94 -13.39
N ALA A 100 12.82 -13.18 -14.20
CA ALA A 100 13.15 -12.97 -15.61
C ALA A 100 14.51 -12.27 -15.79
N VAL A 101 14.81 -11.25 -14.98
CA VAL A 101 16.11 -10.55 -14.99
C VAL A 101 17.25 -11.51 -14.63
N ILE A 102 17.06 -12.35 -13.61
CA ILE A 102 18.06 -13.36 -13.21
C ILE A 102 18.30 -14.37 -14.35
N VAL A 103 17.24 -14.88 -14.97
CA VAL A 103 17.33 -15.85 -16.07
C VAL A 103 18.06 -15.24 -17.27
N ILE A 104 17.72 -14.01 -17.67
CA ILE A 104 18.38 -13.30 -18.79
C ILE A 104 19.85 -13.06 -18.45
N GLY A 105 20.17 -12.64 -17.22
CA GLY A 105 21.55 -12.45 -16.78
C GLY A 105 22.36 -13.74 -16.83
N CYS A 106 21.83 -14.84 -16.28
CA CYS A 106 22.47 -16.16 -16.35
C CYS A 106 22.65 -16.64 -17.80
N TRP A 107 21.65 -16.43 -18.65
CA TRP A 107 21.72 -16.78 -20.07
C TRP A 107 22.80 -15.97 -20.81
N LEU A 108 22.87 -14.66 -20.59
CA LEU A 108 23.90 -13.79 -21.17
C LEU A 108 25.30 -14.20 -20.70
N VAL A 109 25.48 -14.48 -19.41
CA VAL A 109 26.78 -14.94 -18.87
C VAL A 109 27.19 -16.27 -19.50
N TRP A 110 26.27 -17.24 -19.57
CA TRP A 110 26.53 -18.53 -20.21
C TRP A 110 26.87 -18.36 -21.70
N TRP A 111 26.12 -17.51 -22.41
CA TRP A 111 26.34 -17.20 -23.82
C TRP A 111 27.70 -16.56 -24.08
N LEU A 112 28.11 -15.58 -23.27
CA LEU A 112 29.43 -14.95 -23.38
C LEU A 112 30.56 -15.93 -23.11
N ARG A 113 30.43 -16.79 -22.09
CA ARG A 113 31.44 -17.82 -21.76
C ARG A 113 31.61 -18.82 -22.90
N ARG A 114 30.52 -19.23 -23.56
CA ARG A 114 30.61 -20.17 -24.71
C ARG A 114 31.33 -19.53 -25.90
N HIS A 115 31.14 -18.24 -26.14
CA HIS A 115 31.77 -17.54 -27.26
C HIS A 115 33.27 -17.34 -27.03
N GLN A 116 33.70 -17.06 -25.79
CA GLN A 116 35.13 -17.00 -25.47
C GLN A 116 35.81 -18.37 -25.58
N ALA A 117 35.15 -19.46 -25.17
CA ALA A 117 35.70 -20.81 -25.30
C ALA A 117 35.88 -21.26 -26.76
N ALA A 118 34.96 -20.87 -27.65
CA ALA A 118 35.04 -21.20 -29.07
C ALA A 118 36.15 -20.43 -29.80
N VAL A 119 36.40 -19.16 -29.43
CA VAL A 119 37.47 -18.34 -30.02
C VAL A 119 38.85 -18.84 -29.57
N GLY A 120 39.04 -19.13 -28.27
CA GLY A 120 40.32 -19.62 -27.76
C GLY A 120 40.71 -21.00 -28.30
N ALA A 121 39.74 -21.88 -28.56
CA ALA A 121 40.01 -23.19 -29.18
C ALA A 121 40.50 -23.05 -30.63
N GLN A 122 39.96 -22.10 -31.40
CA GLN A 122 40.38 -21.86 -32.78
C GLN A 122 41.77 -21.24 -32.85
N GLU A 123 42.13 -20.36 -31.89
CA GLU A 123 43.44 -19.71 -31.81
C GLU A 123 44.56 -20.73 -31.54
N VAL A 124 44.35 -21.65 -30.58
CA VAL A 124 45.28 -22.73 -30.27
C VAL A 124 45.48 -23.69 -31.46
N ILE A 125 44.42 -24.05 -32.18
CA ILE A 125 44.51 -24.91 -33.37
C ILE A 125 45.28 -24.21 -34.50
N ASN A 126 45.09 -22.90 -34.66
CA ASN A 126 45.79 -22.12 -35.69
C ASN A 126 47.28 -21.99 -35.34
N GLU A 127 47.61 -21.75 -34.07
CA GLU A 127 48.97 -21.69 -33.55
C GLU A 127 49.69 -23.05 -33.69
N GLU A 128 49.02 -24.16 -33.39
CA GLU A 128 49.58 -25.52 -33.53
C GLU A 128 49.80 -25.91 -35.00
N SER A 129 48.99 -25.39 -35.93
CA SER A 129 49.17 -25.58 -37.37
C SER A 129 50.34 -24.77 -37.94
N SER A 130 50.55 -23.54 -37.43
CA SER A 130 51.65 -22.66 -37.84
C SER A 130 53.03 -23.17 -37.38
N VAL A 131 53.09 -23.95 -36.30
CA VAL A 131 54.33 -24.52 -35.75
C VAL A 131 54.74 -25.82 -36.47
N ARG A 132 53.83 -26.44 -37.23
CA ARG A 132 54.08 -27.69 -37.97
C ARG A 132 54.51 -27.50 -39.44
N GLU A 133 54.56 -26.26 -39.94
CA GLU A 133 55.16 -25.88 -41.23
C GLU A 133 56.59 -25.36 -41.05
#